data_AF-A0A6P6DL18-F1
#
_entry.id   AF-A0A6P6DL18-F1
#
_cell.length_a   1.000
_cell.length_b   1.000
_cell.length_c   1.000
_cell.angle_alpha   90.00
_cell.angle_beta   90.00
_cell.angle_gamma   90.00
#
_symmetry.space_group_name_H-M   'P 1'
#
loop_
_entity.id
_entity.type
_entity.pdbx_description
1 polymer ?
#
loop_
_entity_poly.entity_id
_entity_poly.type
_entity_poly.pdbx_seq_one_letter_code
_entity_poly.pdbx_strand_id
1 'polypeptide(L)'
;MCGGNGGPTGSLFPHHGTFEVIKNTDIDLDKKIPEDYCPLDVQIPSDLEGSAYIKVSIQKQAPDIGDLGTVNLFKRPLPKSKPGMDVIVCAYLYFTLCASVLLFLQIDLQLSISLCHSSNDKKSQKSASEKQSPEDHLYVLEHNLHLLIREFHKQTLSSVMMPHPASAPFGHKRMRLSGPQAFDKNEINSLQSSEGLLEKIIKQAKHIFLRSRTAATIDSLASRIEDPQIQAHWSNINDVYESSVKVLITSQGYEQICKSIQLQLNIGVEQIRVVHRDGRVITLSHQEQELQDFLLSQMSQHQVHAVQQLAKVMGWQVLSFSNHVGLGPIESIGNASAITVASPSGDYAISVRNGPESGSKVMVQFPRNQCKDLPKSDVLQDSKWSHLRGPLKEVQWNKMEGRNFVYKMELLMSALSPCLL
;
A
#
# COMPACT_ATOMS: atom_id res chain seq x y z
N MET A 1 -7.56 38.62 -21.41
CA MET A 1 -7.52 40.01 -20.92
C MET A 1 -7.74 40.00 -19.41
N CYS A 2 -7.14 40.97 -18.71
CA CYS A 2 -6.78 41.01 -17.28
C CYS A 2 -5.53 40.15 -17.01
N GLY A 3 -4.36 40.66 -16.60
CA GLY A 3 -3.98 41.95 -16.03
C GLY A 3 -3.06 41.66 -14.84
N GLY A 4 -1.78 42.04 -14.94
CA GLY A 4 -0.68 41.47 -14.15
C GLY A 4 -0.54 41.90 -12.69
N ASN A 5 0.33 41.20 -11.97
CA ASN A 5 1.50 41.73 -11.25
C ASN A 5 2.15 40.66 -10.36
N GLY A 6 3.49 40.55 -10.44
CA GLY A 6 4.37 40.14 -9.35
C GLY A 6 4.32 38.68 -8.89
N GLY A 7 5.13 37.81 -9.50
CA GLY A 7 5.56 36.59 -8.83
C GLY A 7 6.45 36.95 -7.63
N PRO A 8 6.25 36.39 -6.42
CA PRO A 8 7.18 36.61 -5.33
C PRO A 8 8.39 35.70 -5.51
N THR A 9 9.34 36.14 -6.33
CA THR A 9 10.75 35.76 -6.17
C THR A 9 11.27 36.43 -4.90
N GLY A 10 11.33 35.65 -3.80
CA GLY A 10 11.95 36.08 -2.54
C GLY A 10 11.21 35.56 -1.32
N SER A 11 11.61 34.39 -0.81
CA SER A 11 11.20 33.92 0.51
C SER A 11 11.97 34.69 1.58
N LEU A 12 11.42 35.80 2.05
CA LEU A 12 11.86 36.45 3.28
C LEU A 12 10.63 36.64 4.14
N PHE A 13 10.49 35.80 5.16
CA PHE A 13 9.68 36.15 6.32
C PHE A 13 10.52 37.15 7.14
N PRO A 14 10.08 38.41 7.34
CA PRO A 14 10.87 39.40 8.04
C PRO A 14 10.63 39.35 9.56
N HIS A 15 10.44 38.17 10.17
CA HIS A 15 10.48 38.10 11.63
C HIS A 15 11.87 37.71 12.07
N HIS A 16 12.56 38.66 12.70
CA HIS A 16 14.00 38.65 12.95
C HIS A 16 14.38 37.75 14.14
N GLY A 17 13.42 36.96 14.66
CA GLY A 17 13.59 36.16 15.87
C GLY A 17 14.09 36.98 17.07
N THR A 18 13.97 38.30 17.03
CA THR A 18 14.31 39.18 18.14
C THR A 18 13.22 39.06 19.17
N PHE A 19 13.60 38.47 20.29
CA PHE A 19 12.81 38.49 21.50
C PHE A 19 13.27 39.67 22.32
N GLU A 20 12.32 40.41 22.90
CA GLU A 20 12.67 41.49 23.81
C GLU A 20 12.99 40.87 25.17
N VAL A 21 14.25 40.99 25.59
CA VAL A 21 14.70 40.47 26.89
C VAL A 21 14.63 41.60 27.89
N ILE A 22 13.63 41.55 28.76
CA ILE A 22 13.37 42.56 29.79
C ILE A 22 14.03 42.10 31.10
N LYS A 23 14.77 42.99 31.74
CA LYS A 23 15.31 42.71 33.07
C LYS A 23 14.20 42.84 34.10
N ASN A 24 13.95 41.78 34.86
CA ASN A 24 12.87 41.75 35.84
C ASN A 24 13.29 42.54 37.09
N THR A 25 12.93 43.82 37.19
CA THR A 25 13.37 44.72 38.27
C THR A 25 12.53 44.65 39.55
N ASP A 26 11.45 43.89 39.55
CA ASP A 26 10.50 43.82 40.66
C ASP A 26 10.89 42.74 41.69
N ILE A 27 12.07 42.92 42.32
CA ILE A 27 12.38 42.21 43.57
C ILE A 27 12.22 43.19 44.72
N ASP A 28 11.17 42.97 45.50
CA ASP A 28 11.03 43.49 46.86
C ASP A 28 12.06 42.77 47.74
N LEU A 29 13.20 43.42 48.05
CA LEU A 29 14.38 42.82 48.72
C LEU A 29 14.07 42.20 50.10
N ASP A 30 12.88 42.47 50.66
CA ASP A 30 12.42 41.98 51.95
C ASP A 30 11.57 40.69 51.87
N LYS A 31 11.35 40.11 50.67
CA LYS A 31 10.63 38.83 50.50
C LYS A 31 11.56 37.73 49.98
N LYS A 32 11.33 36.49 50.45
CA LYS A 32 12.02 35.29 49.94
C LYS A 32 11.87 35.21 48.41
N ILE A 33 13.00 35.13 47.71
CA ILE A 33 13.08 34.95 46.26
C ILE A 33 12.33 33.66 45.90
N PRO A 34 11.32 33.70 45.01
CA PRO A 34 10.66 32.50 44.51
C PRO A 34 11.66 31.57 43.82
N GLU A 35 11.51 30.24 43.98
CA GLU A 35 12.41 29.24 43.35
C GLU A 35 12.42 29.30 41.82
N ASP A 36 11.37 29.88 41.22
CA ASP A 36 11.22 30.07 39.76
C ASP A 36 11.62 31.47 39.27
N TYR A 37 12.30 32.29 40.08
CA TYR A 37 12.68 33.64 39.68
C TYR A 37 13.75 33.65 38.57
N CYS A 38 13.37 34.14 37.39
CA CYS A 38 14.30 34.46 36.30
C CYS A 38 14.54 35.98 36.24
N PRO A 39 15.80 36.45 36.31
CA PRO A 39 16.15 37.88 36.27
C PRO A 39 15.94 38.52 34.88
N LEU A 40 15.70 37.69 33.87
CA LEU A 40 15.44 38.09 32.49
C LEU A 40 14.12 37.45 32.07
N ASP A 41 13.14 38.28 31.74
CA ASP A 41 11.90 37.89 31.10
C ASP A 41 12.04 38.07 29.59
N VAL A 42 11.39 37.20 28.81
CA VAL A 42 11.50 37.21 27.34
C VAL A 42 10.11 37.47 26.77
N GLN A 43 9.86 38.70 26.35
CA GLN A 43 8.63 39.04 25.65
C GLN A 43 8.69 38.52 24.22
N ILE A 44 7.72 37.65 23.92
CA ILE A 44 7.52 37.08 22.59
C ILE A 44 6.52 37.99 21.86
N PRO A 45 6.83 38.44 20.64
CA PRO A 45 5.90 39.21 19.81
C PRO A 45 4.57 38.48 19.62
N SER A 46 3.45 39.21 19.58
CA SER A 46 2.09 38.66 19.38
C SER A 46 1.95 37.75 18.16
N ASP A 47 2.77 37.98 17.13
CA ASP A 47 2.79 37.22 15.88
C ASP A 47 3.41 35.81 16.03
N LEU A 48 4.09 35.57 17.15
CA LEU A 48 4.71 34.30 17.53
C LEU A 48 4.01 33.68 18.77
N GLU A 49 2.93 34.30 19.25
CA GLU A 49 2.12 33.77 20.35
C GLU A 49 1.18 32.66 19.86
N GLY A 50 1.07 31.60 20.67
CA GLY A 50 0.22 30.46 20.39
C GLY A 50 1.00 29.20 20.04
N SER A 51 0.33 28.26 19.37
CA SER A 51 0.94 27.01 18.92
C SER A 51 0.77 26.87 17.41
N ALA A 52 1.84 26.42 16.74
CA ALA A 52 1.80 26.09 15.33
C ALA A 52 2.16 24.62 15.12
N TYR A 53 1.55 24.00 14.12
CA TYR A 53 1.85 22.64 13.71
C TYR A 53 1.66 22.50 12.20
N ILE A 54 2.30 21.51 11.59
CA ILE A 54 2.16 21.23 10.17
C ILE A 54 1.22 20.04 10.03
N LYS A 55 0.07 20.25 9.39
CA LYS A 55 -0.88 19.20 9.01
C LYS A 55 -0.53 18.72 7.60
N VAL A 56 -0.15 17.45 7.49
CA VAL A 56 -0.01 16.74 6.22
C VAL A 56 -1.22 15.83 6.07
N SER A 57 -2.04 16.06 5.05
CA SER A 57 -3.20 15.24 4.71
C SER A 57 -3.05 14.62 3.33
N ILE A 58 -3.52 13.38 3.19
CA ILE A 58 -3.64 12.68 1.91
C ILE A 58 -5.12 12.56 1.60
N GLN A 59 -5.57 13.22 0.54
CA GLN A 59 -6.97 13.27 0.11
C GLN A 59 -7.18 12.52 -1.20
N LYS A 60 -8.35 11.93 -1.39
CA LYS A 60 -8.80 11.50 -2.73
C LYS A 60 -9.24 12.73 -3.52
N GLN A 61 -9.08 12.70 -4.84
CA GLN A 61 -9.39 13.85 -5.70
C GLN A 61 -10.89 14.23 -5.73
N ALA A 62 -11.77 13.37 -5.21
CA ALA A 62 -13.19 13.66 -5.00
C ALA A 62 -13.39 14.40 -3.65
N PRO A 63 -13.85 15.66 -3.65
CA PRO A 63 -13.92 16.52 -2.45
C PRO A 63 -14.94 16.05 -1.39
N ASP A 64 -15.81 15.09 -1.73
CA ASP A 64 -16.85 14.56 -0.83
C ASP A 64 -16.37 13.36 0.01
N ILE A 65 -15.14 12.86 -0.21
CA ILE A 65 -14.54 11.77 0.54
C ILE A 65 -13.47 12.37 1.46
N GLY A 66 -13.65 12.23 2.78
CA GLY A 66 -12.74 12.80 3.78
C GLY A 66 -11.27 12.38 3.63
N ASP A 67 -10.41 13.02 4.43
CA ASP A 67 -8.97 12.72 4.46
C ASP A 67 -8.73 11.21 4.65
N LEU A 68 -7.95 10.60 3.76
CA LEU A 68 -7.63 9.16 3.83
C LEU A 68 -6.56 8.85 4.88
N GLY A 69 -5.86 9.90 5.32
CA GLY A 69 -4.91 9.85 6.40
C GLY A 69 -4.39 11.24 6.70
N THR A 70 -4.21 11.53 7.99
CA THR A 70 -3.69 12.83 8.45
C THR A 70 -2.51 12.63 9.40
N VAL A 71 -1.57 13.57 9.33
CA VAL A 71 -0.41 13.65 10.22
C VAL A 71 -0.30 15.08 10.71
N ASN A 72 -0.12 15.25 12.02
CA ASN A 72 0.07 16.55 12.64
C ASN A 72 1.47 16.62 13.25
N LEU A 73 2.43 17.20 12.52
CA LEU A 73 3.80 17.37 13.00
C LEU A 73 3.85 18.52 14.01
N PHE A 74 4.55 18.32 15.13
CA PHE A 74 4.73 19.33 16.19
C PHE A 74 3.47 19.74 16.97
N LYS A 75 2.38 18.96 16.90
CA LYS A 75 1.10 19.27 17.60
C LYS A 75 1.16 19.06 19.13
N ARG A 76 2.17 18.36 19.67
CA ARG A 76 2.32 18.19 21.12
C ARG A 76 3.13 19.35 21.70
N PRO A 77 2.60 20.10 22.70
CA PRO A 77 3.44 21.01 23.45
C PRO A 77 4.50 20.18 24.17
N LEU A 78 5.77 20.39 23.85
CA LEU A 78 6.84 19.86 24.68
C LEU A 78 6.64 20.48 26.07
N PRO A 79 6.56 19.69 27.16
CA PRO A 79 6.31 20.22 28.50
C PRO A 79 7.43 21.14 29.05
N LYS A 80 8.43 21.48 28.23
CA LYS A 80 9.59 22.31 28.57
C LYS A 80 10.10 23.21 27.43
N SER A 81 9.42 23.32 26.28
CA SER A 81 9.87 24.26 25.22
C SER A 81 9.36 25.67 25.52
N LYS A 82 10.24 26.67 25.34
CA LYS A 82 9.85 28.08 25.45
C LYS A 82 8.80 28.38 24.35
N PRO A 83 7.68 29.03 24.68
CA PRO A 83 6.68 29.41 23.68
C PRO A 83 7.35 30.24 22.55
N GLY A 84 6.90 30.06 21.31
CA GLY A 84 7.38 30.78 20.13
C GLY A 84 8.44 30.07 19.25
N MET A 85 9.23 29.12 19.79
CA MET A 85 10.22 28.40 18.97
C MET A 85 9.56 27.45 17.95
N ASP A 86 8.45 26.81 18.34
CA ASP A 86 7.70 25.87 17.49
C ASP A 86 7.03 26.59 16.30
N VAL A 87 6.61 27.85 16.49
CA VAL A 87 5.98 28.69 15.45
C VAL A 87 6.97 29.04 14.33
N ILE A 88 8.19 29.46 14.70
CA ILE A 88 9.23 29.81 13.73
C ILE A 88 9.67 28.59 12.93
N VAL A 89 9.85 27.45 13.59
CA VAL A 89 10.25 26.19 12.94
C VAL A 89 9.18 25.71 11.96
N CYS A 90 7.91 25.72 12.37
CA CYS A 90 6.80 25.31 11.50
C CYS A 90 6.64 26.26 10.30
N ALA A 91 6.77 27.57 10.50
CA ALA A 91 6.70 28.54 9.41
C ALA A 91 7.86 28.35 8.41
N TYR A 92 9.11 28.27 8.89
CA TYR A 92 10.28 28.06 8.04
C TYR A 92 10.16 26.78 7.20
N LEU A 93 9.73 25.68 7.83
CA LEU A 93 9.57 24.41 7.15
C LEU A 93 8.42 24.47 6.13
N TYR A 94 7.28 25.07 6.49
CA TYR A 94 6.17 25.26 5.57
C TYR A 94 6.58 26.09 4.36
N PHE A 95 7.33 27.18 4.51
CA PHE A 95 7.81 27.98 3.38
C PHE A 95 8.83 27.23 2.51
N THR A 96 9.73 26.45 3.11
CA THR A 96 10.68 25.60 2.37
C THR A 96 9.94 24.56 1.53
N LEU A 97 8.88 23.97 2.10
CA LEU A 97 8.00 23.04 1.38
C LEU A 97 7.13 23.76 0.35
N CYS A 98 6.55 24.92 0.66
CA CYS A 98 5.63 25.68 -0.21
C CYS A 98 6.33 26.30 -1.41
N ALA A 99 7.60 26.73 -1.28
CA ALA A 99 8.46 27.10 -2.40
C ALA A 99 8.65 25.96 -3.42
N SER A 100 8.29 24.73 -3.03
CA SER A 100 8.40 23.50 -3.82
C SER A 100 7.04 22.96 -4.32
N VAL A 101 5.90 23.62 -4.07
CA VAL A 101 4.56 22.97 -4.19
C VAL A 101 3.66 23.56 -5.28
N LEU A 102 3.38 22.71 -6.27
CA LEU A 102 2.04 22.38 -6.78
C LEU A 102 2.14 21.00 -7.45
N LEU A 103 2.01 19.92 -6.66
CA LEU A 103 2.21 18.56 -7.17
C LEU A 103 1.01 17.66 -6.89
N PHE A 104 0.39 17.20 -7.97
CA PHE A 104 -0.65 16.17 -7.97
C PHE A 104 0.00 14.80 -7.71
N LEU A 105 -0.43 14.11 -6.66
CA LEU A 105 -0.14 12.69 -6.51
C LEU A 105 -1.05 11.93 -7.48
N GLN A 106 -0.63 11.78 -8.73
CA GLN A 106 -1.14 10.79 -9.71
C GLN A 106 -2.66 10.48 -9.67
N ILE A 107 -3.43 11.05 -10.61
CA ILE A 107 -4.82 10.77 -11.04
C ILE A 107 -5.94 10.68 -9.97
N ASP A 108 -5.70 10.27 -8.73
CA ASP A 108 -6.74 10.12 -7.70
C ASP A 108 -6.36 10.65 -6.31
N LEU A 109 -5.12 11.13 -6.08
CA LEU A 109 -4.66 11.57 -4.76
C LEU A 109 -4.12 13.01 -4.76
N GLN A 110 -4.32 13.70 -3.65
CA GLN A 110 -3.78 15.02 -3.39
C GLN A 110 -3.04 15.00 -2.04
N LEU A 111 -1.76 15.38 -2.08
CA LEU A 111 -1.01 15.67 -0.85
C LEU A 111 -1.25 17.14 -0.49
N SER A 112 -1.86 17.37 0.66
CA SER A 112 -2.02 18.70 1.24
C SER A 112 -1.05 18.85 2.40
N ILE A 113 -0.24 19.91 2.35
CA ILE A 113 0.62 20.33 3.46
C ILE A 113 0.11 21.71 3.88
N SER A 114 -0.34 21.83 5.12
CA SER A 114 -0.91 23.07 5.67
C SER A 114 -0.21 23.44 6.97
N LEU A 115 0.03 24.75 7.14
CA LEU A 115 0.49 25.32 8.39
C LEU A 115 -0.72 25.74 9.20
N CYS A 116 -0.92 25.13 10.37
CA CYS A 116 -1.99 25.47 11.28
C CYS A 116 -1.42 26.33 12.41
N HIS A 117 -2.07 27.46 12.70
CA HIS A 117 -1.70 28.37 13.78
C HIS A 117 -2.92 28.58 14.70
N SER A 118 -2.74 28.38 16.01
CA SER A 118 -3.76 28.69 17.01
C SER A 118 -3.23 29.76 17.95
N SER A 119 -3.73 30.99 17.78
CA SER A 119 -3.56 32.06 18.77
C SER A 119 -4.59 31.90 19.89
N ASN A 120 -4.24 32.28 21.12
CA ASN A 120 -4.96 31.94 22.34
C ASN A 120 -6.18 32.85 22.62
N ASP A 121 -6.89 33.29 21.58
CA ASP A 121 -8.09 34.12 21.71
C ASP A 121 -9.31 33.27 22.09
N LYS A 122 -9.57 33.25 23.40
CA LYS A 122 -10.81 32.72 23.98
C LYS A 122 -11.99 33.63 23.62
N LYS A 123 -12.58 33.42 22.44
CA LYS A 123 -14.03 33.47 22.16
C LYS A 123 -14.26 33.38 20.65
N SER A 124 -15.18 32.50 20.27
CA SER A 124 -15.63 32.24 18.89
C SER A 124 -14.73 31.36 18.02
N GLN A 125 -14.79 30.06 18.27
CA GLN A 125 -15.35 29.12 17.30
C GLN A 125 -15.52 27.76 18.00
N LYS A 126 -16.72 27.19 17.92
CA LYS A 126 -16.85 25.74 17.98
C LYS A 126 -16.09 25.22 16.75
N SER A 127 -14.78 25.03 16.86
CA SER A 127 -14.08 24.16 15.94
C SER A 127 -14.76 22.81 16.12
N ALA A 128 -15.47 22.36 15.08
CA ALA A 128 -15.89 20.98 15.00
C ALA A 128 -14.70 20.16 15.47
N SER A 129 -14.88 19.42 16.57
CA SER A 129 -13.96 18.33 16.85
C SER A 129 -14.16 17.40 15.66
N GLU A 130 -13.32 17.56 14.63
CA GLU A 130 -12.95 16.44 13.79
C GLU A 130 -12.47 15.40 14.79
N LYS A 131 -13.38 14.50 15.16
CA LYS A 131 -13.05 13.24 15.78
C LYS A 131 -12.18 12.55 14.74
N GLN A 132 -10.88 12.86 14.73
CA GLN A 132 -9.90 12.05 14.05
C GLN A 132 -10.10 10.66 14.65
N SER A 133 -10.66 9.74 13.87
CA SER A 133 -10.74 8.37 14.30
C SER A 133 -9.30 7.90 14.52
N PRO A 134 -8.99 7.14 15.58
CA PRO A 134 -7.63 6.66 15.81
C PRO A 134 -7.09 5.78 14.66
N GLU A 135 -7.95 5.33 13.73
CA GLU A 135 -7.58 4.60 12.52
C GLU A 135 -7.00 5.48 11.40
N ASP A 136 -7.30 6.78 11.35
CA ASP A 136 -6.90 7.66 10.24
C ASP A 136 -5.54 8.37 10.45
N HIS A 137 -4.91 8.17 11.62
CA HIS A 137 -3.65 8.83 11.94
C HIS A 137 -2.44 7.99 11.52
N LEU A 138 -1.65 8.50 10.57
CA LEU A 138 -0.53 7.77 9.99
C LEU A 138 0.74 7.89 10.84
N TYR A 139 0.80 7.18 11.98
CA TYR A 139 1.93 7.24 12.93
C TYR A 139 3.30 6.95 12.30
N VAL A 140 3.37 6.00 11.35
CA VAL A 140 4.62 5.64 10.67
C VAL A 140 5.10 6.80 9.78
N LEU A 141 4.18 7.43 9.04
CA LEU A 141 4.50 8.61 8.24
C LEU A 141 4.93 9.75 9.14
N GLU A 142 4.21 10.01 10.24
CA GLU A 142 4.58 11.03 11.22
C GLU A 142 6.02 10.86 11.72
N HIS A 143 6.37 9.67 12.17
CA HIS A 143 7.71 9.39 12.67
C HIS A 143 8.78 9.62 11.58
N ASN A 144 8.54 9.10 10.37
CA ASN A 144 9.46 9.25 9.25
C ASN A 144 9.64 10.70 8.82
N LEU A 145 8.56 11.49 8.83
CA LEU A 145 8.61 12.93 8.55
C LEU A 145 9.45 13.68 9.59
N HIS A 146 9.27 13.39 10.89
CA HIS A 146 10.10 14.00 11.93
C HIS A 146 11.60 13.67 11.72
N LEU A 147 11.94 12.43 11.34
CA LEU A 147 13.32 12.05 11.04
C LEU A 147 13.87 12.77 9.80
N LEU A 148 13.09 12.82 8.71
CA LEU A 148 13.47 13.52 7.49
C LEU A 148 13.73 15.01 7.74
N ILE A 149 12.86 15.66 8.49
CA ILE A 149 12.98 17.09 8.84
C ILE A 149 14.20 17.33 9.71
N ARG A 150 14.42 16.48 10.71
CA ARG A 150 15.59 16.59 11.60
C ARG A 150 16.90 16.41 10.83
N GLU A 151 16.96 15.44 9.92
CA GLU A 151 18.13 15.21 9.10
C GLU A 151 18.35 16.36 8.11
N PHE A 152 17.28 16.88 7.49
CA PHE A 152 17.34 18.06 6.64
C PHE A 152 17.87 19.29 7.40
N HIS A 153 17.40 19.54 8.62
CA HIS A 153 17.92 20.62 9.47
C HIS A 153 19.38 20.40 9.84
N LYS A 154 19.77 19.17 10.21
CA LYS A 154 21.17 18.85 10.51
C LYS A 154 22.07 19.10 9.30
N GLN A 155 21.66 18.65 8.11
CA GLN A 155 22.40 18.87 6.87
C GLN A 155 22.53 20.35 6.53
N THR A 156 21.43 21.10 6.63
CA THR A 156 21.39 22.56 6.39
C THR A 156 22.28 23.31 7.38
N LEU A 157 22.23 22.97 8.67
CA LEU A 157 23.06 23.60 9.71
C LEU A 157 24.53 23.16 9.63
N SER A 158 24.82 21.94 9.20
CA SER A 158 26.20 21.46 9.01
C SER A 158 26.88 22.04 7.75
N SER A 159 26.08 22.40 6.73
CA SER A 159 26.53 23.05 5.50
C SER A 159 26.75 24.57 5.70
N VAL A 160 25.97 25.20 6.58
CA VAL A 160 26.06 26.63 6.89
C VAL A 160 26.90 26.83 8.15
N MET A 161 28.16 27.24 7.99
CA MET A 161 28.99 27.74 9.09
C MET A 161 28.18 28.76 9.91
N MET A 162 28.00 28.50 11.22
CA MET A 162 27.11 29.27 12.09
C MET A 162 27.42 30.78 11.98
N PRO A 163 26.40 31.64 11.80
CA PRO A 163 26.64 33.07 11.85
C PRO A 163 27.08 33.44 13.27
N HIS A 164 28.27 34.01 13.41
CA HIS A 164 28.65 34.70 14.63
C HIS A 164 27.59 35.78 14.94
N PRO A 165 27.31 36.08 16.23
CA PRO A 165 26.37 37.12 16.61
C PRO A 165 26.93 38.47 16.19
N ALA A 166 26.58 38.91 14.99
CA ALA A 166 26.84 40.25 14.49
C ALA A 166 25.48 40.91 14.27
N SER A 167 25.28 42.01 14.98
CA SER A 167 24.13 42.92 14.95
C SER A 167 23.99 43.65 13.59
N ALA A 168 23.86 42.89 12.51
CA ALA A 168 23.65 43.40 11.16
C ALA A 168 22.55 42.60 10.45
N PRO A 169 21.66 43.26 9.66
CA PRO A 169 20.49 42.63 9.09
C PRO A 169 20.89 41.58 8.05
N PHE A 170 20.68 40.31 8.39
CA PHE A 170 20.93 39.17 7.52
C PHE A 170 19.86 39.10 6.42
N GLY A 171 20.23 39.53 5.21
CA GLY A 171 19.60 39.06 3.97
C GLY A 171 20.40 37.90 3.38
N HIS A 172 19.72 36.93 2.75
CA HIS A 172 20.39 35.88 1.98
C HIS A 172 21.23 36.50 0.85
N LYS A 173 22.54 36.61 1.06
CA LYS A 173 23.53 36.99 0.03
C LYS A 173 24.77 36.09 0.03
N ARG A 174 24.65 34.77 0.20
CA ARG A 174 25.72 33.85 -0.25
C ARG A 174 25.60 33.44 -1.71
N MET A 175 24.42 33.52 -2.33
CA MET A 175 24.27 33.44 -3.81
C MET A 175 24.83 34.66 -4.56
N ARG A 176 25.31 35.68 -3.83
CA ARG A 176 25.93 36.90 -4.39
C ARG A 176 27.29 37.20 -3.77
N LEU A 177 28.03 36.18 -3.33
CA LEU A 177 29.44 36.34 -2.99
C LEU A 177 30.28 35.86 -4.17
N SER A 178 30.84 36.80 -4.91
CA SER A 178 32.08 36.57 -5.64
C SER A 178 33.20 36.63 -4.60
N GLY A 179 33.65 35.47 -4.14
CA GLY A 179 34.74 35.34 -3.18
C GLY A 179 35.33 33.93 -3.24
N PRO A 180 36.53 33.72 -2.66
CA PRO A 180 37.27 32.45 -2.74
C PRO A 180 36.61 31.23 -2.07
N GLN A 181 35.39 31.38 -1.52
CA GLN A 181 34.54 30.32 -0.98
C GLN A 181 33.19 30.21 -1.71
N ALA A 182 33.08 30.76 -2.92
CA ALA A 182 31.88 30.62 -3.74
C ALA A 182 31.79 29.22 -4.32
N PHE A 183 30.57 28.67 -4.38
CA PHE A 183 30.34 27.36 -5.00
C PHE A 183 30.58 27.44 -6.51
N ASP A 184 31.35 26.50 -7.03
CA ASP A 184 31.53 26.35 -8.48
C ASP A 184 30.28 25.74 -9.13
N LYS A 185 30.10 25.98 -10.44
CA LYS A 185 28.95 25.49 -11.21
C LYS A 185 28.73 23.97 -11.07
N ASN A 186 29.81 23.21 -10.94
CA ASN A 186 29.74 21.76 -10.74
C ASN A 186 29.28 21.38 -9.32
N GLU A 187 29.65 22.14 -8.30
CA GLU A 187 29.19 21.95 -6.92
C GLU A 187 27.70 22.30 -6.79
N ILE A 188 27.26 23.40 -7.41
CA ILE A 188 25.84 23.79 -7.47
C ILE A 188 25.02 22.70 -8.19
N ASN A 189 25.51 22.19 -9.32
CA ASN A 189 24.84 21.08 -10.03
C ASN A 189 24.80 19.79 -9.20
N SER A 190 25.85 19.50 -8.41
CA SER A 190 25.87 18.35 -7.51
C SER A 190 24.87 18.48 -6.36
N LEU A 191 24.69 19.69 -5.80
CA LEU A 191 23.70 19.97 -4.76
C LEU A 191 22.26 19.92 -5.32
N GLN A 192 22.06 20.26 -6.60
CA GLN A 192 20.78 20.10 -7.29
C GLN A 192 20.44 18.64 -7.63
N SER A 193 21.42 17.75 -7.64
CA SER A 193 21.22 16.31 -7.96
C SER A 193 20.71 15.48 -6.78
N SER A 194 20.79 16.00 -5.55
CA SER A 194 20.27 15.31 -4.38
C SER A 194 18.76 15.47 -4.28
N GLU A 195 18.07 14.35 -4.09
CA GLU A 195 16.62 14.30 -3.87
C GLU A 195 16.19 15.27 -2.76
N GLY A 196 15.33 16.22 -3.09
CA GLY A 196 14.83 17.23 -2.18
C GLY A 196 13.95 16.62 -1.07
N LEU A 197 13.83 17.33 0.06
CA LEU A 197 12.98 16.90 1.18
C LEU A 197 11.55 16.58 0.73
N LEU A 198 10.96 17.43 -0.11
CA LEU A 198 9.60 17.22 -0.61
C LEU A 198 9.47 15.93 -1.43
N GLU A 199 10.45 15.60 -2.28
CA GLU A 199 10.42 14.38 -3.09
C GLU A 199 10.47 13.13 -2.21
N LYS A 200 11.31 13.15 -1.15
CA LYS A 200 11.36 12.08 -0.15
C LYS A 200 10.02 11.90 0.57
N ILE A 201 9.37 13.00 0.92
CA ILE A 201 8.03 13.00 1.55
C ILE A 201 7.00 12.38 0.60
N ILE A 202 7.01 12.79 -0.66
CA ILE A 202 6.10 12.28 -1.70
C ILE A 202 6.28 10.78 -1.88
N LYS A 203 7.52 10.28 -2.00
CA LYS A 203 7.79 8.85 -2.16
C LYS A 203 7.34 8.04 -0.94
N GLN A 204 7.56 8.55 0.27
CA GLN A 204 7.06 7.91 1.49
C GLN A 204 5.53 7.85 1.54
N ALA A 205 4.86 8.95 1.19
CA ALA A 205 3.40 9.01 1.15
C ALA A 205 2.82 8.03 0.11
N LYS A 206 3.40 7.99 -1.10
CA LYS A 206 3.02 7.04 -2.16
C LYS A 206 3.14 5.58 -1.68
N HIS A 207 4.28 5.24 -1.09
CA HIS A 207 4.54 3.88 -0.58
C HIS A 207 3.55 3.47 0.53
N ILE A 208 3.32 4.33 1.53
CA ILE A 208 2.40 4.04 2.63
C ILE A 208 0.98 3.86 2.12
N PHE A 209 0.55 4.68 1.16
CA PHE A 209 -0.74 4.53 0.53
C PHE A 209 -0.86 3.21 -0.23
N LEU A 210 0.11 2.89 -1.09
CA LEU A 210 0.09 1.66 -1.87
C LEU A 210 0.09 0.42 -0.97
N ARG A 211 0.84 0.47 0.14
CA ARG A 211 0.83 -0.57 1.18
C ARG A 211 -0.54 -0.71 1.83
N SER A 212 -1.16 0.40 2.25
CA SER A 212 -2.49 0.40 2.87
C SER A 212 -3.56 -0.16 1.92
N ARG A 213 -3.53 0.30 0.66
CA ARG A 213 -4.41 -0.19 -0.40
C ARG A 213 -4.24 -1.68 -0.64
N THR A 214 -3.00 -2.15 -0.76
CA THR A 214 -2.67 -3.58 -0.91
C THR A 214 -3.24 -4.41 0.24
N ALA A 215 -3.11 -3.94 1.48
CA ALA A 215 -3.69 -4.60 2.66
C ALA A 215 -5.21 -4.69 2.55
N ALA A 216 -5.88 -3.56 2.28
CA ALA A 216 -7.32 -3.52 2.13
C ALA A 216 -7.84 -4.44 1.01
N THR A 217 -7.14 -4.51 -0.13
CA THR A 217 -7.50 -5.41 -1.24
C THR A 217 -7.36 -6.88 -0.84
N ILE A 218 -6.29 -7.26 -0.15
CA ILE A 218 -6.08 -8.63 0.35
C ILE A 218 -7.16 -9.00 1.38
N ASP A 219 -7.43 -8.11 2.34
CA ASP A 219 -8.44 -8.34 3.38
C ASP A 219 -9.86 -8.40 2.79
N SER A 220 -10.14 -7.56 1.79
CA SER A 220 -11.40 -7.62 1.03
C SER A 220 -11.58 -8.97 0.36
N LEU A 221 -10.54 -9.48 -0.32
CA LEU A 221 -10.56 -10.81 -0.94
C LEU A 221 -10.72 -11.93 0.10
N ALA A 222 -10.01 -11.85 1.24
CA ALA A 222 -10.10 -12.82 2.33
C ALA A 222 -11.50 -12.89 2.95
N SER A 223 -12.21 -11.77 3.02
CA SER A 223 -13.59 -11.72 3.53
C SER A 223 -14.63 -12.18 2.51
N ARG A 224 -14.38 -11.98 1.21
CA ARG A 224 -15.33 -12.28 0.13
C ARG A 224 -15.26 -13.74 -0.34
N ILE A 225 -14.08 -14.35 -0.29
CA ILE A 225 -13.86 -15.70 -0.83
C ILE A 225 -13.54 -16.67 0.31
N GLU A 226 -14.45 -17.62 0.52
CA GLU A 226 -14.31 -18.65 1.56
C GLU A 226 -13.34 -19.78 1.14
N ASP A 227 -13.33 -20.14 -0.15
CA ASP A 227 -12.46 -21.19 -0.71
C ASP A 227 -11.97 -20.79 -2.12
N PRO A 228 -10.64 -20.81 -2.38
CA PRO A 228 -9.55 -21.10 -1.43
C PRO A 228 -9.33 -19.97 -0.42
N GLN A 229 -8.75 -20.32 0.73
CA GLN A 229 -8.40 -19.37 1.77
C GLN A 229 -7.11 -18.63 1.42
N ILE A 230 -7.11 -17.31 1.64
CA ILE A 230 -5.94 -16.45 1.48
C ILE A 230 -5.49 -15.96 2.86
N GLN A 231 -4.19 -16.10 3.14
CA GLN A 231 -3.56 -15.63 4.36
C GLN A 231 -2.39 -14.71 4.01
N ALA A 232 -2.25 -13.60 4.72
CA ALA A 232 -1.18 -12.64 4.50
C ALA A 232 -0.37 -12.43 5.78
N HIS A 233 0.95 -12.52 5.65
CA HIS A 233 1.89 -12.29 6.73
C HIS A 233 2.82 -11.13 6.35
N TRP A 234 2.60 -9.97 6.97
CA TRP A 234 3.40 -8.77 6.77
C TRP A 234 4.78 -8.92 7.42
N SER A 235 5.82 -8.47 6.72
CA SER A 235 7.15 -8.38 7.31
C SER A 235 7.21 -7.23 8.32
N ASN A 236 7.89 -7.47 9.43
CA ASN A 236 8.22 -6.43 10.42
C ASN A 236 9.46 -5.63 10.02
N ILE A 237 10.27 -6.15 9.10
CA ILE A 237 11.42 -5.45 8.51
C ILE A 237 10.94 -4.83 7.21
N ASN A 238 10.78 -3.51 7.23
CA ASN A 238 10.39 -2.72 6.08
C ASN A 238 11.45 -1.64 5.86
N ASP A 239 11.80 -1.42 4.59
CA ASP A 239 12.49 -0.22 4.19
C ASP A 239 11.47 0.93 4.10
N VAL A 240 11.97 2.16 4.14
CA VAL A 240 11.17 3.40 4.05
C VAL A 240 10.37 3.46 2.74
N TYR A 241 10.86 2.80 1.69
CA TYR A 241 10.27 2.79 0.35
C TYR A 241 9.90 1.40 -0.16
N GLU A 242 10.11 0.35 0.64
CA GLU A 242 9.79 -1.02 0.27
C GLU A 242 9.26 -1.80 1.47
N SER A 243 8.10 -2.42 1.31
CA SER A 243 7.51 -3.32 2.32
C SER A 243 7.23 -4.67 1.70
N SER A 244 7.36 -5.73 2.49
CA SER A 244 7.11 -7.09 1.99
C SER A 244 5.98 -7.77 2.74
N VAL A 245 5.18 -8.54 2.00
CA VAL A 245 4.13 -9.40 2.54
C VAL A 245 4.19 -10.76 1.87
N LYS A 246 4.12 -11.81 2.69
CA LYS A 246 4.02 -13.18 2.21
C LYS A 246 2.55 -13.56 2.16
N VAL A 247 2.06 -13.87 0.96
CA VAL A 247 0.68 -14.31 0.72
C VAL A 247 0.68 -15.83 0.47
N LEU A 248 -0.21 -16.51 1.18
CA LEU A 248 -0.40 -17.95 1.12
C LEU A 248 -1.83 -18.25 0.67
N ILE A 249 -1.98 -19.08 -0.35
CA ILE A 249 -3.29 -19.57 -0.81
C ILE A 249 -3.36 -21.07 -0.51
N THR A 250 -4.40 -21.47 0.23
CA THR A 250 -4.60 -22.83 0.76
C THR A 250 -6.04 -23.27 0.63
N SER A 251 -6.27 -24.57 0.50
CA SER A 251 -7.61 -25.16 0.63
C SER A 251 -7.73 -25.84 1.99
N GLN A 252 -8.68 -25.39 2.80
CA GLN A 252 -8.82 -25.80 4.19
C GLN A 252 -8.97 -27.32 4.32
N GLY A 253 -8.18 -27.93 5.20
CA GLY A 253 -8.21 -29.37 5.46
C GLY A 253 -7.49 -30.24 4.41
N TYR A 254 -6.95 -29.63 3.35
CA TYR A 254 -6.13 -30.31 2.34
C TYR A 254 -4.70 -29.74 2.26
N GLU A 255 -4.23 -28.99 3.27
CA GLU A 255 -2.92 -28.32 3.21
C GLU A 255 -1.74 -29.30 3.08
N GLN A 256 -1.89 -30.53 3.58
CA GLN A 256 -0.85 -31.57 3.49
C GLN A 256 -0.76 -32.21 2.10
N ILE A 257 -1.90 -32.32 1.41
CA ILE A 257 -2.00 -33.00 0.11
C ILE A 257 -1.81 -31.99 -1.03
N CYS A 258 -2.54 -30.88 -0.96
CA CYS A 258 -2.52 -29.83 -1.96
C CYS A 258 -1.42 -28.82 -1.62
N LYS A 259 -0.40 -28.73 -2.47
CA LYS A 259 0.65 -27.72 -2.33
C LYS A 259 0.03 -26.33 -2.32
N SER A 260 0.31 -25.56 -1.27
CA SER A 260 -0.09 -24.16 -1.19
C SER A 260 0.69 -23.29 -2.16
N ILE A 261 0.02 -22.29 -2.73
CA ILE A 261 0.69 -21.24 -3.52
C ILE A 261 1.27 -20.23 -2.53
N GLN A 262 2.57 -19.97 -2.65
CA GLN A 262 3.29 -18.97 -1.86
C GLN A 262 3.79 -17.86 -2.76
N LEU A 263 3.40 -16.64 -2.44
CA LEU A 263 3.76 -15.43 -3.16
C LEU A 263 4.43 -14.47 -2.18
N GLN A 264 5.52 -13.84 -2.59
CA GLN A 264 6.13 -12.73 -1.86
C GLN A 264 5.86 -11.44 -2.64
N LEU A 265 5.04 -10.56 -2.08
CA LEU A 265 4.75 -9.27 -2.65
C LEU A 265 5.67 -8.25 -1.99
N ASN A 266 6.45 -7.57 -2.81
CA ASN A 266 7.30 -6.45 -2.43
C ASN A 266 6.65 -5.16 -2.96
N ILE A 267 6.04 -4.41 -2.04
CA ILE A 267 5.35 -3.14 -2.30
C ILE A 267 6.40 -2.03 -2.32
N GLY A 268 6.62 -1.43 -3.48
CA GLY A 268 7.48 -0.26 -3.66
C GLY A 268 6.71 1.07 -3.64
N VAL A 269 7.29 2.11 -4.23
CA VAL A 269 6.67 3.45 -4.30
C VAL A 269 5.56 3.51 -5.36
N GLU A 270 5.75 2.89 -6.53
CA GLU A 270 4.84 3.02 -7.68
C GLU A 270 4.36 1.68 -8.25
N GLN A 271 4.93 0.58 -7.78
CA GLN A 271 4.69 -0.76 -8.32
C GLN A 271 4.78 -1.80 -7.22
N ILE A 272 4.14 -2.93 -7.47
CA ILE A 272 4.19 -4.11 -6.61
C ILE A 272 4.90 -5.23 -7.37
N ARG A 273 6.02 -5.71 -6.82
CA ARG A 273 6.73 -6.87 -7.40
C ARG A 273 6.29 -8.14 -6.69
N VAL A 274 5.73 -9.08 -7.43
CA VAL A 274 5.32 -10.39 -6.95
C VAL A 274 6.40 -11.41 -7.32
N VAL A 275 6.94 -12.10 -6.33
CA VAL A 275 7.91 -13.17 -6.50
C VAL A 275 7.25 -14.50 -6.17
N HIS A 276 7.22 -15.40 -7.13
CA HIS A 276 6.76 -16.77 -6.96
C HIS A 276 7.85 -17.64 -6.34
N ARG A 277 7.45 -18.75 -5.73
CA ARG A 277 8.39 -19.75 -5.15
C ARG A 277 9.37 -20.34 -6.18
N ASP A 278 8.99 -20.38 -7.46
CA ASP A 278 9.84 -20.86 -8.56
C ASP A 278 10.81 -19.79 -9.09
N GLY A 279 10.83 -18.60 -8.49
CA GLY A 279 11.70 -17.49 -8.86
C GLY A 279 11.14 -16.58 -9.96
N ARG A 280 9.94 -16.85 -10.49
CA ARG A 280 9.29 -15.93 -11.44
C ARG A 280 8.93 -14.63 -10.74
N VAL A 281 9.21 -13.51 -11.41
CA VAL A 281 8.88 -12.18 -10.91
C VAL A 281 7.88 -11.53 -11.85
N ILE A 282 6.76 -11.08 -11.29
CA ILE A 282 5.72 -10.33 -11.99
C ILE A 282 5.70 -8.94 -11.38
N THR A 283 5.62 -7.90 -12.21
CA THR A 283 5.52 -6.51 -11.74
C THR A 283 4.13 -6.00 -12.07
N LEU A 284 3.42 -5.56 -11.04
CA LEU A 284 2.08 -4.97 -11.11
C LEU A 284 2.19 -3.46 -10.92
N SER A 285 1.27 -2.72 -11.52
CA SER A 285 1.18 -1.27 -11.36
C SER A 285 0.61 -0.88 -9.98
N HIS A 286 0.44 0.42 -9.76
CA HIS A 286 -0.21 0.97 -8.57
C HIS A 286 -1.74 0.80 -8.56
N GLN A 287 -2.31 0.24 -9.63
CA GLN A 287 -3.75 0.06 -9.76
C GLN A 287 -4.21 -1.20 -8.99
N GLU A 288 -5.18 -1.02 -8.10
CA GLU A 288 -5.71 -2.12 -7.27
C GLU A 288 -6.39 -3.23 -8.05
N GLN A 289 -7.03 -2.88 -9.17
CA GLN A 289 -7.68 -3.87 -10.03
C GLN A 289 -6.67 -4.91 -10.52
N GLU A 290 -5.45 -4.51 -10.89
CA GLU A 290 -4.41 -5.45 -11.35
C GLU A 290 -4.00 -6.44 -10.25
N LEU A 291 -3.85 -5.96 -9.00
CA LEU A 291 -3.55 -6.84 -7.87
C LEU A 291 -4.70 -7.80 -7.58
N GLN A 292 -5.93 -7.29 -7.59
CA GLN A 292 -7.12 -8.09 -7.36
C GLN A 292 -7.25 -9.20 -8.42
N ASP A 293 -7.15 -8.82 -9.69
CA ASP A 293 -7.23 -9.71 -10.85
C ASP A 293 -6.16 -10.79 -10.81
N PHE A 294 -4.93 -10.40 -10.45
CA PHE A 294 -3.82 -11.32 -10.28
C PHE A 294 -4.09 -12.33 -9.17
N LEU A 295 -4.51 -11.90 -7.98
CA LEU A 295 -4.79 -12.79 -6.85
C LEU A 295 -5.95 -13.74 -7.17
N LEU A 296 -7.03 -13.27 -7.80
CA LEU A 296 -8.14 -14.11 -8.25
C LEU A 296 -7.66 -15.19 -9.25
N SER A 297 -6.78 -14.83 -10.18
CA SER A 297 -6.17 -15.79 -11.10
C SER A 297 -5.35 -16.85 -10.37
N GLN A 298 -4.57 -16.46 -9.35
CA GLN A 298 -3.80 -17.40 -8.53
C GLN A 298 -4.71 -18.35 -7.71
N MET A 299 -5.81 -17.84 -7.16
CA MET A 299 -6.80 -18.64 -6.44
C MET A 299 -7.49 -19.66 -7.34
N SER A 300 -7.87 -19.26 -8.55
CA SER A 300 -8.46 -20.16 -9.55
C SER A 300 -7.48 -21.27 -9.96
N GLN A 301 -6.20 -20.93 -10.18
CA GLN A 301 -5.15 -21.90 -10.49
C GLN A 301 -4.89 -22.88 -9.33
N HIS A 302 -4.93 -22.39 -8.09
CA HIS A 302 -4.76 -23.23 -6.89
C HIS A 302 -5.78 -24.39 -6.85
N GLN A 303 -7.05 -24.12 -7.16
CA GLN A 303 -8.09 -25.16 -7.16
C GLN A 303 -7.81 -26.26 -8.19
N VAL A 304 -7.31 -25.93 -9.39
CA VAL A 304 -6.95 -26.94 -10.41
C VAL A 304 -5.70 -27.72 -10.01
N HIS A 305 -4.71 -27.04 -9.41
CA HIS A 305 -3.54 -27.71 -8.82
C HIS A 305 -3.91 -28.65 -7.67
N ALA A 306 -4.90 -28.28 -6.85
CA ALA A 306 -5.41 -29.11 -5.77
C ALA A 306 -6.00 -30.41 -6.33
N VAL A 307 -6.82 -30.33 -7.39
CA VAL A 307 -7.34 -31.51 -8.11
C VAL A 307 -6.22 -32.38 -8.66
N GLN A 308 -5.16 -31.77 -9.19
CA GLN A 308 -4.00 -32.52 -9.67
C GLN A 308 -3.33 -33.35 -8.58
N GLN A 309 -3.14 -32.79 -7.38
CA GLN A 309 -2.53 -33.53 -6.27
C GLN A 309 -3.50 -34.57 -5.70
N LEU A 310 -4.78 -34.22 -5.56
CA LEU A 310 -5.82 -35.13 -5.11
C LEU A 310 -5.93 -36.36 -6.01
N ALA A 311 -5.90 -36.17 -7.34
CA ALA A 311 -5.94 -37.25 -8.31
C ALA A 311 -4.82 -38.27 -8.07
N LYS A 312 -3.58 -37.79 -7.81
CA LYS A 312 -2.44 -38.67 -7.53
C LYS A 312 -2.63 -39.49 -6.26
N VAL A 313 -3.17 -38.89 -5.20
CA VAL A 313 -3.44 -39.58 -3.92
C VAL A 313 -4.54 -40.62 -4.08
N MET A 314 -5.58 -40.31 -4.87
CA MET A 314 -6.71 -41.20 -5.15
C MET A 314 -6.40 -42.28 -6.20
N GLY A 315 -5.18 -42.33 -6.75
CA GLY A 315 -4.78 -43.27 -7.80
C GLY A 315 -5.31 -42.94 -9.21
N TRP A 316 -5.91 -41.77 -9.40
CA TRP A 316 -6.36 -41.27 -10.69
C TRP A 316 -5.19 -40.80 -11.55
N GLN A 317 -5.27 -41.04 -12.85
CA GLN A 317 -4.22 -40.66 -13.80
C GLN A 317 -4.51 -39.28 -14.39
N VAL A 318 -3.53 -38.37 -14.33
CA VAL A 318 -3.63 -37.05 -14.97
C VAL A 318 -3.34 -37.20 -16.46
N LEU A 319 -4.34 -36.98 -17.31
CA LEU A 319 -4.22 -37.09 -18.77
C LEU A 319 -3.75 -35.79 -19.41
N SER A 320 -4.26 -34.67 -18.91
CA SER A 320 -3.93 -33.33 -19.41
C SER A 320 -3.99 -32.33 -18.28
N PHE A 321 -3.09 -31.35 -18.31
CA PHE A 321 -3.03 -30.26 -17.36
C PHE A 321 -2.48 -29.01 -18.06
N SER A 322 -3.18 -27.89 -17.94
CA SER A 322 -2.73 -26.60 -18.47
C SER A 322 -3.11 -25.46 -17.53
N ASN A 323 -2.16 -24.57 -17.29
CA ASN A 323 -2.37 -23.33 -16.54
C ASN A 323 -2.93 -22.19 -17.40
N HIS A 324 -2.86 -22.35 -18.72
CA HIS A 324 -3.22 -21.32 -19.70
C HIS A 324 -4.02 -21.97 -20.83
N VAL A 325 -5.32 -22.10 -20.62
CA VAL A 325 -6.21 -22.77 -21.58
C VAL A 325 -6.61 -21.77 -22.67
N GLY A 326 -6.15 -22.01 -23.90
CA GLY A 326 -6.52 -21.21 -25.08
C GLY A 326 -7.84 -21.63 -25.75
N LEU A 327 -8.66 -22.44 -25.08
CA LEU A 327 -9.90 -23.01 -25.63
C LEU A 327 -11.08 -22.76 -24.68
N GLY A 328 -12.25 -22.46 -25.25
CA GLY A 328 -13.47 -22.17 -24.50
C GLY A 328 -13.75 -20.66 -24.38
N PRO A 329 -14.60 -20.24 -23.43
CA PRO A 329 -14.90 -18.82 -23.24
C PRO A 329 -13.64 -18.06 -22.83
N ILE A 330 -13.50 -16.85 -23.36
CA ILE A 330 -12.39 -15.95 -23.00
C ILE A 330 -12.73 -15.34 -21.65
N GLU A 331 -11.79 -15.41 -20.70
CA GLU A 331 -11.93 -14.73 -19.41
C GLU A 331 -11.54 -13.26 -19.58
N SER A 332 -12.27 -12.34 -18.93
CA SER A 332 -11.87 -10.93 -18.94
C SER A 332 -10.62 -10.68 -18.08
N ILE A 333 -10.39 -11.56 -17.11
CA ILE A 333 -9.33 -11.48 -16.11
C ILE A 333 -8.45 -12.74 -16.19
N GLY A 334 -7.14 -12.56 -16.35
CA GLY A 334 -6.17 -13.65 -16.29
C GLY A 334 -6.40 -14.78 -17.30
N ASN A 335 -5.95 -15.98 -16.95
CA ASN A 335 -6.12 -17.17 -17.78
C ASN A 335 -6.89 -18.26 -17.03
N ALA A 336 -7.80 -18.95 -17.73
CA ALA A 336 -8.39 -20.17 -17.22
C ALA A 336 -7.37 -21.31 -17.18
N SER A 337 -7.48 -22.16 -16.17
CA SER A 337 -6.70 -23.39 -16.02
C SER A 337 -7.61 -24.61 -16.18
N ALA A 338 -7.06 -25.73 -16.66
CA ALA A 338 -7.82 -26.96 -16.82
C ALA A 338 -7.00 -28.20 -16.54
N ILE A 339 -7.69 -29.24 -16.09
CA ILE A 339 -7.13 -30.58 -15.88
C ILE A 339 -8.13 -31.63 -16.34
N THR A 340 -7.63 -32.68 -16.96
CA THR A 340 -8.41 -33.88 -17.26
C THR A 340 -7.74 -35.07 -16.59
N VAL A 341 -8.52 -35.81 -15.80
CA VAL A 341 -8.09 -36.99 -15.05
C VAL A 341 -8.92 -38.21 -15.44
N ALA A 342 -8.33 -39.39 -15.30
CA ALA A 342 -8.96 -40.68 -15.57
C ALA A 342 -9.02 -41.53 -14.31
N SER A 343 -10.11 -42.28 -14.15
CA SER A 343 -10.25 -43.24 -13.05
C SER A 343 -9.17 -44.33 -13.13
N PRO A 344 -8.83 -44.98 -12.01
CA PRO A 344 -7.89 -46.10 -11.99
C PRO A 344 -8.32 -47.26 -12.92
N SER A 345 -9.62 -47.47 -13.09
CA SER A 345 -10.18 -48.45 -14.02
C SER A 345 -10.16 -48.02 -15.48
N GLY A 346 -9.93 -46.73 -15.76
CA GLY A 346 -9.95 -46.13 -17.11
C GLY A 346 -11.34 -45.79 -17.66
N ASP A 347 -12.40 -46.29 -17.00
CA ASP A 347 -13.80 -46.19 -17.43
C ASP A 347 -14.36 -44.76 -17.40
N TYR A 348 -13.97 -44.00 -16.38
CA TYR A 348 -14.44 -42.63 -16.17
C TYR A 348 -13.33 -41.62 -16.43
N ALA A 349 -13.72 -40.43 -16.86
CA ALA A 349 -12.84 -39.27 -16.90
C ALA A 349 -13.52 -38.08 -16.26
N ILE A 350 -12.75 -37.22 -15.60
CA ILE A 350 -13.23 -35.93 -15.12
C ILE A 350 -12.39 -34.85 -15.77
N SER A 351 -13.05 -33.87 -16.40
CA SER A 351 -12.42 -32.67 -16.93
C SER A 351 -12.89 -31.47 -16.13
N VAL A 352 -11.96 -30.73 -15.56
CA VAL A 352 -12.19 -29.51 -14.80
C VAL A 352 -11.60 -28.35 -15.58
N ARG A 353 -12.36 -27.27 -15.76
CA ARG A 353 -11.88 -25.97 -16.22
C ARG A 353 -12.24 -24.96 -15.13
N ASN A 354 -11.29 -24.14 -14.71
CA ASN A 354 -11.52 -23.09 -13.74
C ASN A 354 -11.02 -21.75 -14.28
N GLY A 355 -11.92 -20.77 -14.33
CA GLY A 355 -11.59 -19.38 -14.63
C GLY A 355 -11.70 -18.51 -13.38
N PRO A 356 -10.95 -17.42 -13.26
CA PRO A 356 -11.08 -16.48 -12.14
C PRO A 356 -12.42 -15.74 -12.14
N GLU A 357 -13.04 -15.52 -13.30
CA GLU A 357 -14.35 -14.89 -13.42
C GLU A 357 -15.46 -15.93 -13.61
N SER A 358 -15.28 -16.86 -14.55
CA SER A 358 -16.30 -17.87 -14.86
C SER A 358 -16.45 -18.98 -13.80
N GLY A 359 -15.48 -19.10 -12.90
CA GLY A 359 -15.45 -20.12 -11.86
C GLY A 359 -15.20 -21.54 -12.39
N SER A 360 -15.56 -22.53 -11.58
CA SER A 360 -15.28 -23.94 -11.83
C SER A 360 -16.37 -24.61 -12.66
N LYS A 361 -15.98 -25.20 -13.79
CA LYS A 361 -16.80 -26.06 -14.63
C LYS A 361 -16.22 -27.48 -14.65
N VAL A 362 -17.01 -28.46 -14.24
CA VAL A 362 -16.58 -29.87 -14.17
C VAL A 362 -17.49 -30.75 -15.01
N MET A 363 -16.86 -31.55 -15.86
CA MET A 363 -17.50 -32.48 -16.77
C MET A 363 -17.05 -33.89 -16.46
N VAL A 364 -17.98 -34.83 -16.36
CA VAL A 364 -17.69 -36.26 -16.20
C VAL A 364 -17.97 -36.98 -17.50
N GLN A 365 -16.99 -37.75 -17.97
CA GLN A 365 -17.12 -38.64 -19.10
C GLN A 365 -17.48 -40.04 -18.59
N PHE A 366 -18.61 -40.55 -19.08
CA PHE A 366 -19.13 -41.87 -18.68
C PHE A 366 -18.65 -42.97 -19.62
N PRO A 367 -18.64 -44.24 -19.20
CA PRO A 367 -18.38 -45.37 -20.08
C PRO A 367 -19.45 -45.43 -21.17
N ARG A 368 -19.03 -45.67 -22.41
CA ARG A 368 -19.94 -45.72 -23.57
C ARG A 368 -21.04 -46.77 -23.41
N ASN A 369 -20.71 -47.87 -22.73
CA ASN A 369 -21.60 -49.02 -22.50
C ASN A 369 -22.78 -48.71 -21.56
N GLN A 370 -22.68 -47.66 -20.73
CA GLN A 370 -23.77 -47.23 -19.84
C GLN A 370 -24.76 -46.28 -20.53
N CYS A 371 -24.46 -45.83 -21.76
CA CYS A 371 -25.32 -44.91 -22.49
C CYS A 371 -26.12 -45.68 -23.55
N LYS A 372 -27.39 -45.99 -23.24
CA LYS A 372 -28.28 -46.77 -24.11
C LYS A 372 -28.67 -46.04 -25.41
N ASP A 373 -28.46 -44.72 -25.49
CA ASP A 373 -28.98 -43.85 -26.55
C ASP A 373 -27.90 -43.04 -27.29
N LEU A 374 -26.70 -43.59 -27.50
CA LEU A 374 -25.69 -42.91 -28.33
C LEU A 374 -25.87 -43.24 -29.81
N PRO A 375 -25.86 -42.23 -30.71
CA PRO A 375 -25.81 -42.49 -32.14
C PRO A 375 -24.55 -43.31 -32.45
N LYS A 376 -24.71 -44.39 -33.23
CA LYS A 376 -23.57 -45.10 -33.82
C LYS A 376 -22.80 -44.09 -34.64
N SER A 377 -21.51 -43.94 -34.36
CA SER A 377 -20.66 -43.04 -35.12
C SER A 377 -20.45 -43.67 -36.51
N ASP A 378 -20.86 -42.97 -37.57
CA ASP A 378 -20.66 -43.43 -38.95
C ASP A 378 -19.18 -43.65 -39.29
N VAL A 379 -18.29 -42.98 -38.56
CA VAL A 379 -16.82 -43.02 -38.74
C VAL A 379 -16.17 -44.15 -37.91
N LEU A 380 -16.71 -44.46 -36.72
CA LEU A 380 -16.13 -45.45 -35.79
C LEU A 380 -17.04 -46.69 -35.71
N GLN A 381 -17.08 -47.46 -36.79
CA GLN A 381 -17.91 -48.66 -36.91
C GLN A 381 -17.27 -49.92 -36.28
N ASP A 382 -15.96 -49.90 -36.09
CA ASP A 382 -15.19 -51.06 -35.63
C ASP A 382 -15.34 -51.28 -34.11
N SER A 383 -15.52 -52.54 -33.70
CA SER A 383 -15.85 -52.93 -32.31
C SER A 383 -14.76 -52.58 -31.31
N LYS A 384 -13.50 -52.44 -31.77
CA LYS A 384 -12.38 -51.95 -30.94
C LYS A 384 -12.63 -50.56 -30.34
N TRP A 385 -13.44 -49.73 -31.00
CA TRP A 385 -13.78 -48.37 -30.55
C TRP A 385 -14.91 -48.32 -29.52
N SER A 386 -15.49 -49.46 -29.15
CA SER A 386 -16.45 -49.57 -28.05
C SER A 386 -15.80 -49.30 -26.68
N HIS A 387 -14.48 -49.50 -26.57
CA HIS A 387 -13.68 -49.15 -25.38
C HIS A 387 -13.39 -47.65 -25.26
N LEU A 388 -13.77 -46.83 -26.24
CA LEU A 388 -13.67 -45.38 -26.11
C LEU A 388 -14.71 -44.87 -25.11
N ARG A 389 -14.35 -43.81 -24.40
CA ARG A 389 -15.24 -43.17 -23.44
C ARG A 389 -16.44 -42.51 -24.12
N GLY A 390 -17.56 -42.48 -23.40
CA GLY A 390 -18.86 -41.95 -23.83
C GLY A 390 -18.99 -40.43 -23.68
N PRO A 391 -20.23 -39.90 -23.61
CA PRO A 391 -20.49 -38.47 -23.60
C PRO A 391 -20.09 -37.82 -22.27
N LEU A 392 -19.74 -36.54 -22.35
CA LEU A 392 -19.48 -35.68 -21.21
C LEU A 392 -20.80 -35.11 -20.67
N LYS A 393 -20.98 -35.12 -19.35
CA LYS A 393 -22.07 -34.41 -18.66
C LYS A 393 -21.52 -33.46 -17.61
N GLU A 394 -22.12 -32.30 -17.49
CA GLU A 394 -21.74 -31.28 -16.52
C GLU A 394 -22.25 -31.64 -15.12
N VAL A 395 -21.39 -31.46 -14.12
CA VAL A 395 -21.72 -31.69 -12.72
C VAL A 395 -22.29 -30.42 -12.11
N GLN A 396 -23.47 -30.52 -11.48
CA GLN A 396 -24.08 -29.41 -10.77
C GLN A 396 -23.49 -29.24 -9.36
N TRP A 397 -22.41 -28.46 -9.25
CA TRP A 397 -21.64 -28.23 -8.02
C TRP A 397 -22.44 -27.72 -6.82
N ASN A 398 -23.46 -26.92 -7.08
CA ASN A 398 -24.30 -26.33 -6.04
C ASN A 398 -25.15 -27.38 -5.30
N LYS A 399 -25.31 -28.56 -5.90
CA LYS A 399 -26.09 -29.66 -5.32
C LYS A 399 -25.24 -30.75 -4.68
N MET A 400 -23.92 -30.72 -4.87
CA MET A 400 -23.01 -31.68 -4.25
C MET A 400 -22.73 -31.31 -2.80
N GLU A 401 -22.77 -32.31 -1.92
CA GLU A 401 -22.35 -32.16 -0.53
C GLU A 401 -20.84 -31.91 -0.46
N GLY A 402 -20.43 -31.00 0.43
CA GLY A 402 -19.03 -30.75 0.70
C GLY A 402 -18.72 -29.32 1.09
N ARG A 403 -17.73 -29.17 1.96
CA ARG A 403 -17.36 -27.87 2.57
C ARG A 403 -16.60 -26.96 1.62
N ASN A 404 -15.80 -27.53 0.73
CA ASN A 404 -14.97 -26.79 -0.22
C ASN A 404 -14.90 -27.52 -1.57
N PHE A 405 -14.29 -26.87 -2.56
CA PHE A 405 -14.18 -27.40 -3.91
C PHE A 405 -13.44 -28.75 -3.94
N VAL A 406 -12.33 -28.85 -3.20
CA VAL A 406 -11.47 -30.04 -3.18
C VAL A 406 -12.19 -31.25 -2.57
N TYR A 407 -12.96 -31.05 -1.50
CA TYR A 407 -13.73 -32.10 -0.84
C TYR A 407 -14.83 -32.67 -1.73
N LYS A 408 -15.56 -31.80 -2.42
CA LYS A 408 -16.56 -32.23 -3.41
C LYS A 408 -15.90 -32.98 -4.59
N MET A 409 -14.69 -32.59 -4.99
CA MET A 409 -13.92 -33.33 -6.00
C MET A 409 -13.50 -34.72 -5.49
N GLU A 410 -13.09 -34.82 -4.23
CA GLU A 410 -12.76 -36.11 -3.59
C GLU A 410 -13.97 -37.04 -3.55
N LEU A 411 -15.13 -36.53 -3.13
CA LEU A 411 -16.38 -37.28 -3.16
C LEU A 411 -16.75 -37.73 -4.57
N LEU A 412 -16.60 -36.86 -5.56
CA LEU A 412 -16.86 -37.21 -6.97
C LEU A 412 -15.92 -38.32 -7.46
N MET A 413 -14.62 -38.19 -7.20
CA MET A 413 -13.63 -39.20 -7.58
C MET A 413 -13.87 -40.53 -6.87
N SER A 414 -14.24 -40.49 -5.60
CA SER A 414 -14.58 -41.68 -4.81
C SER A 414 -15.82 -42.37 -5.35
N ALA A 415 -16.88 -41.63 -5.68
CA ALA A 415 -18.12 -42.19 -6.23
C ALA A 415 -17.93 -42.83 -7.63
N LEU A 416 -16.96 -42.33 -8.40
CA LEU A 416 -16.65 -42.83 -9.75
C LEU A 416 -15.53 -43.88 -9.76
N SER A 417 -14.91 -44.15 -8.61
CA SER A 417 -13.97 -45.24 -8.44
C SER A 417 -14.75 -46.41 -7.81
N PRO A 418 -15.00 -47.51 -8.52
CA PRO A 418 -15.55 -48.68 -7.86
C PRO A 418 -14.58 -49.08 -6.74
N CYS A 419 -15.05 -49.14 -5.50
CA CYS A 419 -14.26 -49.65 -4.39
C CYS A 419 -13.70 -51.01 -4.81
N LEU A 420 -12.37 -51.14 -4.86
CA LEU A 420 -11.69 -52.42 -4.78
C LEU A 420 -11.96 -52.96 -3.37
N LEU A 421 -13.13 -53.56 -3.18
CA LEU A 421 -13.40 -54.50 -2.09
C LEU A 421 -13.08 -55.90 -2.58
#